data_AF-A0A2U8FBV2-F1
#
_entry.id   AF-A0A2U8FBV2-F1
#
_cell.length_a   1.000
_cell.length_b   1.000
_cell.length_c   1.000
_cell.angle_alpha   90.00
_cell.angle_beta   90.00
_cell.angle_gamma   90.00
#
_symmetry.space_group_name_H-M   'P 1'
#
loop_
_entity.id
_entity.type
_entity.pdbx_description
1 polymer ?
#
loop_
_entity_poly.entity_id
_entity_poly.type
_entity_poly.pdbx_seq_one_letter_code
_entity_poly.pdbx_strand_id
1 'polypeptide(L)' 'MHYKKTKTPKIHSGSFYLTEQTLQVLNFIAELENISRSLIVENALISAFKGFKNGEKKKEKNLP' A
#
# COMPACT_ATOMS: atom_id res chain seq x y z
N MET A 1 -12.20 -37.01 -0.65
CA MET A 1 -11.41 -35.80 -0.99
C MET A 1 -11.16 -35.02 0.29
N HIS A 2 -9.93 -35.01 0.81
CA HIS A 2 -9.58 -34.21 1.98
C HIS A 2 -9.26 -32.78 1.54
N TYR A 3 -10.11 -31.82 1.91
CA TYR A 3 -9.88 -30.40 1.67
C TYR A 3 -8.68 -29.94 2.51
N LYS A 4 -7.53 -29.68 1.86
CA LYS A 4 -6.41 -29.00 2.52
C LYS A 4 -6.86 -27.58 2.84
N LYS A 5 -7.02 -27.25 4.12
CA LYS A 5 -7.23 -25.86 4.56
C LYS A 5 -6.00 -25.05 4.16
N THR A 6 -6.11 -24.28 3.09
CA THR A 6 -5.15 -23.25 2.74
C THR A 6 -5.16 -22.21 3.86
N LYS A 7 -4.06 -22.11 4.61
CA LYS A 7 -3.86 -21.01 5.57
C LYS A 7 -3.66 -19.72 4.76
N THR A 8 -4.75 -19.13 4.28
CA THR A 8 -4.70 -17.79 3.69
C THR A 8 -4.33 -16.82 4.81
N PRO A 9 -3.25 -16.02 4.66
CA PRO A 9 -2.91 -15.02 5.67
C PRO A 9 -4.09 -14.06 5.85
N LYS A 10 -4.46 -13.79 7.10
CA LYS A 10 -5.52 -12.82 7.40
C LYS A 10 -5.02 -11.43 6.99
N ILE A 11 -5.71 -10.80 6.04
CA ILE A 11 -5.46 -9.42 5.68
C ILE A 11 -6.07 -8.57 6.81
N HIS A 12 -5.22 -7.89 7.57
CA HIS A 12 -5.64 -6.94 8.59
C HIS A 12 -5.78 -5.56 7.95
N SER A 13 -7.02 -5.08 7.79
CA SER A 13 -7.31 -3.71 7.35
C SER A 13 -7.65 -2.83 8.55
N GLY A 14 -6.82 -1.84 8.83
CA GLY A 14 -7.11 -0.80 9.82
C GLY A 14 -7.80 0.40 9.18
N SER A 15 -8.70 1.05 9.92
CA SER A 15 -9.32 2.33 9.53
C SER A 15 -8.66 3.46 10.32
N PHE A 16 -8.46 4.61 9.67
CA PHE A 16 -7.97 5.82 10.32
C PHE A 16 -8.54 7.04 9.62
N TYR A 17 -8.53 8.17 10.32
CA TYR A 17 -9.02 9.44 9.79
C TYR A 17 -7.86 10.28 9.27
N LEU A 18 -8.11 10.99 8.17
CA LEU A 18 -7.21 11.97 7.59
C LEU A 18 -7.92 13.32 7.51
N THR A 19 -7.13 14.39 7.45
CA THR A 19 -7.68 15.70 7.09
C THR A 19 -8.17 15.67 5.65
N GLU A 20 -9.20 16.46 5.35
CA GLU A 20 -9.80 16.54 4.01
C GLU A 20 -8.76 16.90 2.94
N GLN A 21 -7.89 17.86 3.23
CA GLN A 21 -6.81 18.27 2.34
C GLN A 21 -5.88 17.10 1.97
N THR A 22 -5.48 16.29 2.96
CA THR A 22 -4.62 15.13 2.73
C THR A 22 -5.33 14.09 1.86
N LEU A 23 -6.63 13.91 2.08
CA LEU A 23 -7.44 12.94 1.36
C LEU A 23 -7.66 13.36 -0.10
N GLN A 24 -7.84 14.65 -0.37
CA GLN A 24 -7.92 15.20 -1.73
C GLN A 24 -6.61 15.00 -2.49
N VAL A 25 -5.46 15.27 -1.86
CA VAL A 25 -4.14 15.05 -2.48
C VAL A 25 -3.92 13.57 -2.78
N LEU A 26 -4.27 12.68 -1.85
CA LEU A 26 -4.16 11.23 -2.07
C LEU A 26 -5.07 10.74 -3.20
N ASN A 27 -6.28 11.27 -3.32
CA ASN A 27 -7.17 10.94 -4.43
C ASN A 27 -6.58 11.40 -5.76
N PHE A 28 -6.06 12.64 -5.83
CA PHE A 28 -5.44 13.17 -7.04
C PHE A 28 -4.24 12.32 -7.49
N ILE A 29 -3.34 11.95 -6.57
CA ILE A 29 -2.20 11.08 -6.89
C ILE A 29 -2.66 9.69 -7.33
N ALA A 30 -3.68 9.13 -6.67
CA ALA A 30 -4.24 7.83 -7.03
C ALA A 30 -4.81 7.82 -8.45
N GLU A 31 -5.50 8.88 -8.84
CA GLU A 31 -6.05 9.05 -10.19
C GLU A 31 -4.93 9.26 -11.23
N LEU A 32 -3.95 10.09 -10.91
CA LEU A 32 -2.83 10.42 -11.81
C LEU A 32 -1.96 9.19 -12.10
N GLU A 33 -1.60 8.43 -11.06
CA GLU A 33 -0.73 7.25 -11.18
C GLU A 33 -1.51 5.97 -11.53
N ASN A 34 -2.85 6.01 -11.51
CA ASN A 34 -3.73 4.84 -11.62
C ASN A 34 -3.39 3.74 -10.59
N ILE A 35 -3.18 4.16 -9.34
CA ILE A 35 -2.80 3.29 -8.22
C ILE A 35 -3.81 3.43 -7.09
N SER A 36 -4.08 2.33 -6.36
CA SER A 36 -4.98 2.39 -5.21
C SER A 36 -4.43 3.26 -4.07
N ARG A 37 -5.32 4.05 -3.45
CA ARG A 37 -4.99 4.90 -2.29
C ARG A 37 -4.36 4.13 -1.14
N SER A 38 -4.82 2.91 -0.90
CA SER A 38 -4.26 2.03 0.14
C SER A 38 -2.81 1.66 -0.13
N LEU A 39 -2.42 1.43 -1.40
CA LEU A 39 -1.04 1.12 -1.77
C LEU A 39 -0.13 2.34 -1.58
N ILE A 40 -0.63 3.53 -1.93
CA ILE A 40 0.10 4.79 -1.72
C ILE A 40 0.38 4.99 -0.22
N VAL A 41 -0.65 4.84 0.62
CA VAL A 41 -0.52 4.93 2.08
C VAL A 41 0.44 3.88 2.62
N GLU A 42 0.32 2.62 2.17
CA GLU A 42 1.20 1.54 2.61
C GLU A 42 2.67 1.85 2.27
N ASN A 43 2.94 2.31 1.05
CA ASN A 43 4.29 2.69 0.62
C ASN A 43 4.84 3.87 1.42
N ALA A 44 4.00 4.87 1.71
CA ALA A 44 4.38 6.00 2.54
C ALA A 44 4.74 5.56 3.97
N LEU A 45 3.93 4.69 4.58
CA LEU A 45 4.20 4.13 5.90
C LEU A 45 5.49 3.30 5.91
N ILE A 46 5.66 2.40 4.93
CA ILE A 46 6.89 1.61 4.80
C ILE A 46 8.12 2.52 4.69
N SER A 47 8.03 3.58 3.90
CA SER A 47 9.13 4.53 3.68
C SER A 47 9.44 5.33 4.96
N ALA A 48 8.40 5.74 5.69
CA ALA A 48 8.55 6.42 6.97
C ALA A 48 9.19 5.51 8.04
N PHE A 49 8.76 4.24 8.14
CA PHE A 49 9.26 3.30 9.15
C PHE A 49 10.64 2.71 8.82
N LYS A 50 10.98 2.49 7.55
CA LYS A 50 12.26 1.88 7.14
C LYS A 50 13.34 2.90 6.77
N GLY A 51 13.01 4.19 6.74
CA GLY A 51 13.82 5.23 6.11
C GLY A 51 13.77 5.12 4.59
N PHE A 52 13.85 6.27 3.91
CA PHE A 52 13.72 6.41 2.44
C PHE A 52 14.63 5.47 1.62
N LYS A 53 15.69 4.91 2.19
CA LYS A 53 16.68 4.07 1.50
C LYS A 53 16.19 2.71 0.99
N ASN A 54 15.00 2.23 1.39
CA ASN A 54 14.51 0.90 1.03
C ASN A 54 13.26 0.87 0.12
N GLY A 55 12.65 2.03 -0.16
CA GLY A 55 11.45 2.12 -1.03
C GLY A 55 11.74 1.82 -2.50
N GLU A 56 12.95 2.14 -2.97
CA GLU A 56 13.36 1.94 -4.37
C GLU A 56 13.53 0.46 -4.74
N LYS A 57 13.95 -0.38 -3.78
CA LYS A 57 14.23 -1.81 -4.01
C LYS A 57 12.99 -2.66 -4.34
N LYS A 58 11.78 -2.15 -4.09
CA LYS A 58 10.53 -2.87 -4.43
C LYS A 58 10.07 -2.59 -5.86
N LYS A 59 10.48 -1.47 -6.49
CA LYS A 59 10.10 -1.18 -7.88
C LYS A 59 10.89 -2.03 -8.89
N GLU A 60 12.11 -2.45 -8.57
CA GLU A 60 12.93 -3.28 -9.48
C GLU A 60 12.46 -4.73 -9.64
N LYS A 61 11.66 -5.28 -8.73
CA LYS A 61 11.23 -6.70 -8.82
C LYS A 61 9.96 -6.94 -9.65
N ASN A 62 9.32 -5.88 -10.13
CA ASN A 62 8.08 -5.93 -10.90
C ASN A 62 8.18 -5.19 -12.25
N LEU A 63 9.38 -5.12 -12.84
CA LEU A 63 9.48 -4.91 -14.29
C LEU A 63 9.53 -6.29 -14.97
N PRO A 64 8.78 -6.50 -16.07
CA PRO A 64 8.82 -7.73 -16.84
C PRO A 64 10.21 -8.00 -17.45
#